data_AF-H0UIK4-F1
#
_entry.id   AF-H0UIK4-F1
#
_cell.length_a   1.000
_cell.length_b   1.000
_cell.length_c   1.000
_cell.angle_alpha   90.00
_cell.angle_beta   90.00
_cell.angle_gamma   90.00
#
_symmetry.space_group_name_H-M   'P 1'
#
loop_
_entity.id
_entity.type
_entity.pdbx_description
1 polymer ?
#
loop_
_entity_poly.entity_id
_entity_poly.type
_entity_poly.pdbx_seq_one_letter_code
_entity_poly.pdbx_strand_id
1 'polypeptide(L)'
;MKKIAAVVCSLLVAVSGVAWAADVPDWFKGKENDPESQFLLGLAYYSGEDGVTEDKAKAIEWFTKAAEAGQSDAQYGLALMYDEGDGVPEDNAKAIEWYTKAALAGNTDAQFNLALMYDEGDGVPEDNAKAIEWYTKAALAGNTDAQFNLALMYDEGEGVPVDKAKAVQWYTKAAENGNVGAQYNLALMYDEGEGVPQDKAKVIEWYTKAAEAGNGKAQFNLALMYDEGEGVPQDKAKAIEWYTKAAEAGNGKAQFNLAVMYDDGEGVPEDKAQAVKWYTAAAESGLFSAQYNLAIMHKNGEGTDKDLAKAYYWACRAVLASRDDGEKNGKAEELKKDLAKDLDAEKASEQEEQAAADHDKAQEK
;
A
#
# COMPACT_ATOMS: atom_id res chain seq x y z
N MET A 1 -72.32 9.72 -9.55
CA MET A 1 -72.30 8.69 -10.63
C MET A 1 -72.35 9.23 -12.07
N LYS A 2 -72.12 10.53 -12.33
CA LYS A 2 -71.84 11.04 -13.69
C LYS A 2 -70.83 12.19 -13.59
N LYS A 3 -69.54 11.85 -13.61
CA LYS A 3 -68.36 12.71 -13.89
C LYS A 3 -67.05 11.90 -13.75
N ILE A 4 -67.03 10.68 -14.29
CA ILE A 4 -65.86 9.77 -14.33
C ILE A 4 -65.52 9.32 -15.78
N ALA A 5 -66.19 9.83 -16.81
CA ALA A 5 -66.11 9.26 -18.16
C ALA A 5 -65.57 10.21 -19.25
N ALA A 6 -64.64 11.13 -18.92
CA ALA A 6 -64.14 12.10 -19.91
C ALA A 6 -62.62 12.32 -19.95
N VAL A 7 -61.81 11.50 -19.28
CA VAL A 7 -60.32 11.60 -19.35
C VAL A 7 -59.67 10.26 -19.75
N VAL A 8 -60.47 9.21 -19.93
CA VAL A 8 -59.99 7.92 -20.45
C VAL A 8 -60.58 7.77 -21.84
N CYS A 9 -59.73 7.61 -22.86
CA CYS A 9 -60.09 7.31 -24.26
C CYS A 9 -60.13 8.47 -25.26
N SER A 10 -59.19 9.40 -25.20
CA SER A 10 -58.80 10.20 -26.38
C SER A 10 -57.29 10.45 -26.36
N LEU A 11 -56.63 9.95 -27.42
CA LEU A 11 -55.22 10.09 -27.78
C LEU A 11 -54.24 9.09 -27.17
N LEU A 12 -54.50 7.83 -27.52
CA LEU A 12 -53.53 6.75 -27.70
C LEU A 12 -52.81 6.88 -29.08
N VAL A 13 -52.61 8.10 -29.60
CA VAL A 13 -51.79 8.34 -30.80
C VAL A 13 -51.01 9.65 -30.61
N ALA A 14 -49.92 9.53 -29.87
CA ALA A 14 -48.73 10.36 -30.03
C ALA A 14 -47.50 9.45 -29.78
N VAL A 15 -47.48 8.29 -30.43
CA VAL A 15 -46.24 7.57 -30.69
C VAL A 15 -45.59 8.31 -31.85
N SER A 16 -44.54 9.07 -31.54
CA SER A 16 -43.51 9.68 -32.40
C SER A 16 -43.37 11.17 -32.12
N GLY A 17 -42.24 11.54 -31.52
CA GLY A 17 -41.82 12.93 -31.42
C GLY A 17 -41.68 13.48 -30.01
N VAL A 18 -41.19 12.69 -29.06
CA VAL A 18 -40.21 13.31 -28.15
C VAL A 18 -39.02 13.62 -29.05
N ALA A 19 -38.71 14.89 -29.23
CA ALA A 19 -37.46 15.28 -29.89
C ALA A 19 -36.34 14.74 -29.00
N TRP A 20 -35.80 13.59 -29.38
CA TRP A 20 -34.68 12.98 -28.69
C TRP A 20 -33.54 13.99 -28.69
N ALA A 21 -32.95 14.25 -27.52
CA ALA A 21 -31.61 14.83 -27.49
C ALA A 21 -30.75 13.95 -28.42
N ALA A 22 -29.95 14.56 -29.29
CA ALA A 22 -29.25 13.90 -30.39
C ALA A 22 -28.23 12.81 -29.96
N ASP A 23 -28.18 12.48 -28.67
CA ASP A 23 -27.10 11.77 -27.98
C ASP A 23 -27.57 10.48 -27.28
N VAL A 24 -28.82 10.01 -27.49
CA VAL A 24 -29.29 8.73 -26.88
C VAL A 24 -29.07 7.57 -27.86
N PRO A 25 -28.27 6.55 -27.50
CA PRO A 25 -27.86 5.51 -28.43
C PRO A 25 -28.99 4.52 -28.77
N ASP A 26 -28.92 3.92 -29.96
CA ASP A 26 -29.98 3.05 -30.49
C ASP A 26 -30.25 1.82 -29.62
N TRP A 27 -29.24 1.31 -28.93
CA TRP A 27 -29.36 0.12 -28.07
C TRP A 27 -30.20 0.36 -26.80
N PHE A 28 -30.38 1.62 -26.41
CA PHE A 28 -31.15 2.03 -25.23
C PHE A 28 -32.63 2.31 -25.54
N LYS A 29 -32.94 2.67 -26.79
CA LYS A 29 -34.30 3.04 -27.19
C LYS A 29 -35.29 1.91 -26.91
N GLY A 30 -36.37 2.21 -26.20
CA GLY A 30 -37.39 1.25 -25.77
C GLY A 30 -37.10 0.53 -24.45
N LYS A 31 -35.98 0.84 -23.77
CA LYS A 31 -35.58 0.27 -22.47
C LYS A 31 -35.52 1.32 -21.36
N GLU A 32 -36.20 2.46 -21.54
CA GLU A 32 -36.07 3.64 -20.68
C GLU A 32 -36.53 3.41 -19.24
N ASN A 33 -37.32 2.37 -18.98
CA ASN A 33 -37.81 2.00 -17.65
C ASN A 33 -37.13 0.77 -17.06
N ASP A 34 -36.14 0.20 -17.74
CA ASP A 34 -35.36 -0.94 -17.25
C ASP A 34 -34.16 -0.42 -16.44
N PRO A 35 -34.09 -0.69 -15.12
CA PRO A 35 -33.03 -0.13 -14.26
C PRO A 35 -31.62 -0.54 -14.69
N GLU A 36 -31.47 -1.75 -15.23
CA GLU A 36 -30.19 -2.23 -15.75
C GLU A 36 -29.77 -1.44 -16.99
N SER A 37 -30.69 -1.24 -17.95
CA SER A 37 -30.41 -0.41 -19.12
C SER A 37 -30.12 1.05 -18.76
N GLN A 38 -30.79 1.60 -17.73
CA GLN A 38 -30.51 2.93 -17.21
C GLN A 38 -29.11 3.01 -16.60
N PHE A 39 -28.70 2.00 -15.81
CA PHE A 39 -27.35 1.90 -15.27
C PHE A 39 -26.30 1.85 -16.38
N LEU A 40 -26.48 0.98 -17.38
CA LEU A 40 -25.57 0.87 -18.52
C LEU A 40 -25.47 2.18 -19.32
N LEU A 41 -26.57 2.92 -19.46
CA LEU A 41 -26.52 4.23 -20.11
C LEU A 41 -25.79 5.27 -19.25
N GLY A 42 -25.95 5.19 -17.93
CA GLY A 42 -25.14 5.97 -16.99
C GLY A 42 -23.64 5.70 -17.17
N LEU A 43 -23.23 4.44 -17.26
CA LEU A 43 -21.84 4.05 -17.53
C LEU A 43 -21.34 4.59 -18.87
N ALA A 44 -22.13 4.49 -19.95
CA ALA A 44 -21.75 5.00 -21.26
C ALA A 44 -21.52 6.52 -21.26
N TYR A 45 -22.37 7.29 -20.56
CA TYR A 45 -22.12 8.73 -20.36
C TYR A 45 -20.93 8.99 -19.43
N TYR A 46 -20.66 8.11 -18.46
CA TYR A 46 -19.54 8.27 -17.53
C TYR A 46 -18.18 8.05 -18.23
N SER A 47 -18.06 7.03 -19.09
CA SER A 47 -16.82 6.68 -19.78
C SER A 47 -16.67 7.31 -21.18
N GLY A 48 -17.75 7.85 -21.76
CA GLY A 48 -17.75 8.31 -23.15
C GLY A 48 -17.64 7.18 -24.17
N GLU A 49 -18.12 5.99 -23.82
CA GLU A 49 -18.10 4.79 -24.67
C GLU A 49 -19.47 4.54 -25.33
N ASP A 50 -19.59 3.44 -26.09
CA ASP A 50 -20.85 2.97 -26.69
C ASP A 50 -21.58 3.99 -27.59
N GLY A 51 -20.81 4.87 -28.23
CA GLY A 51 -21.32 5.88 -29.15
C GLY A 51 -21.91 7.11 -28.46
N VAL A 52 -21.58 7.31 -27.19
CA VAL A 52 -22.02 8.43 -26.36
C VAL A 52 -20.82 9.29 -25.98
N THR A 53 -20.95 10.61 -26.04
CA THR A 53 -19.90 11.53 -25.56
C THR A 53 -19.93 11.57 -24.03
N GLU A 54 -18.76 11.54 -23.40
CA GLU A 54 -18.62 11.68 -21.95
C GLU A 54 -19.39 12.91 -21.43
N ASP A 55 -20.25 12.67 -20.45
CA ASP A 55 -21.10 13.67 -19.80
C ASP A 55 -21.48 13.18 -18.40
N LYS A 56 -20.66 13.51 -17.40
CA LYS A 56 -20.85 13.07 -16.01
C LYS A 56 -22.17 13.52 -15.41
N ALA A 57 -22.69 14.68 -15.81
CA ALA A 57 -23.99 15.15 -15.35
C ALA A 57 -25.12 14.23 -15.84
N LYS A 58 -25.10 13.83 -17.11
CA LYS A 58 -26.04 12.82 -17.64
C LYS A 58 -25.83 11.44 -17.01
N ALA A 59 -24.57 11.06 -16.73
CA ALA A 59 -24.28 9.81 -16.02
C ALA A 59 -24.98 9.78 -14.65
N ILE A 60 -24.86 10.85 -13.86
CA ILE A 60 -25.53 10.99 -12.57
C ILE A 60 -27.05 10.93 -12.70
N GLU A 61 -27.63 11.58 -13.70
CA GLU A 61 -29.09 11.51 -13.93
C GLU A 61 -29.57 10.08 -14.17
N TRP A 62 -28.83 9.30 -14.97
CA TRP A 62 -29.19 7.92 -15.29
C TRP A 62 -28.89 6.95 -14.15
N PHE A 63 -27.76 7.12 -13.46
CA PHE A 63 -27.48 6.39 -12.22
C PHE A 63 -28.52 6.67 -11.16
N THR A 64 -28.95 7.92 -10.97
CA THR A 64 -30.00 8.26 -10.00
C THR A 64 -31.29 7.52 -10.30
N LYS A 65 -31.74 7.50 -11.57
CA LYS A 65 -32.97 6.76 -11.96
C LYS A 65 -32.85 5.26 -11.68
N ALA A 66 -31.73 4.66 -12.06
CA ALA A 66 -31.48 3.24 -11.83
C ALA A 66 -31.38 2.91 -10.33
N ALA A 67 -30.70 3.76 -9.57
CA ALA A 67 -30.48 3.62 -8.13
C ALA A 67 -31.78 3.75 -7.34
N GLU A 68 -32.63 4.73 -7.70
CA GLU A 68 -33.98 4.89 -7.14
C GLU A 68 -34.90 3.71 -7.47
N ALA A 69 -34.68 3.06 -8.61
CA ALA A 69 -35.38 1.82 -8.98
C ALA A 69 -34.81 0.56 -8.29
N GLY A 70 -33.79 0.70 -7.45
CA GLY A 70 -33.24 -0.39 -6.64
C GLY A 70 -32.09 -1.17 -7.28
N GLN A 71 -31.54 -0.71 -8.40
CA GLN A 71 -30.36 -1.32 -9.02
C GLN A 71 -29.14 -1.03 -8.12
N SER A 72 -28.50 -2.07 -7.59
CA SER A 72 -27.47 -1.96 -6.55
C SER A 72 -26.14 -1.38 -7.04
N ASP A 73 -25.78 -1.62 -8.30
CA ASP A 73 -24.52 -1.14 -8.89
C ASP A 73 -24.61 0.34 -9.28
N ALA A 74 -25.81 0.82 -9.62
CA ALA A 74 -26.11 2.23 -9.80
C ALA A 74 -26.14 2.96 -8.46
N GLN A 75 -26.65 2.32 -7.40
CA GLN A 75 -26.54 2.86 -6.03
C GLN A 75 -25.07 2.97 -5.61
N TYR A 76 -24.26 1.94 -5.87
CA TYR A 76 -22.82 1.96 -5.60
C TYR A 76 -22.08 3.02 -6.43
N GLY A 77 -22.32 3.07 -7.75
CA GLY A 77 -21.70 4.06 -8.63
C GLY A 77 -22.07 5.50 -8.25
N LEU A 78 -23.34 5.75 -7.89
CA LEU A 78 -23.76 7.06 -7.41
C LEU A 78 -23.12 7.41 -6.05
N ALA A 79 -22.92 6.42 -5.18
CA ALA A 79 -22.21 6.61 -3.93
C ALA A 79 -20.76 7.06 -4.16
N LEU A 80 -20.02 6.33 -5.02
CA LEU A 80 -18.65 6.69 -5.42
C LEU A 80 -18.55 8.11 -5.98
N MET A 81 -19.49 8.51 -6.85
CA MET A 81 -19.46 9.86 -7.43
C MET A 81 -19.62 10.96 -6.37
N TYR A 82 -20.45 10.74 -5.34
CA TYR A 82 -20.55 11.68 -4.22
C TYR A 82 -19.35 11.62 -3.28
N ASP A 83 -18.75 10.45 -3.11
CA ASP A 83 -17.58 10.19 -2.25
C ASP A 83 -16.31 10.88 -2.79
N GLU A 84 -16.08 10.76 -4.10
CA GLU A 84 -14.90 11.33 -4.77
C GLU A 84 -15.12 12.75 -5.29
N GLY A 85 -16.36 13.25 -5.22
CA GLY A 85 -16.76 14.50 -5.85
C GLY A 85 -16.62 14.47 -7.38
N ASP A 86 -16.85 13.31 -8.01
CA ASP A 86 -16.71 13.16 -9.45
C ASP A 86 -17.99 13.54 -10.19
N GLY A 87 -17.96 14.66 -10.92
CA GLY A 87 -19.12 15.20 -11.64
C GLY A 87 -20.19 15.86 -10.76
N VAL A 88 -20.12 15.69 -9.44
CA VAL A 88 -20.92 16.38 -8.41
C VAL A 88 -20.00 16.89 -7.30
N PRO A 89 -20.39 17.93 -6.53
CA PRO A 89 -19.65 18.28 -5.32
C PRO A 89 -19.61 17.09 -4.37
N GLU A 90 -18.43 16.86 -3.77
CA GLU A 90 -18.20 15.87 -2.72
C GLU A 90 -19.24 16.02 -1.59
N ASP A 91 -19.84 14.90 -1.19
CA ASP A 91 -20.93 14.83 -0.23
C ASP A 91 -20.96 13.46 0.45
N ASN A 92 -20.06 13.24 1.42
CA ASN A 92 -19.89 11.94 2.09
C ASN A 92 -21.18 11.47 2.79
N ALA A 93 -22.03 12.39 3.23
CA ALA A 93 -23.33 12.03 3.81
C ALA A 93 -24.24 11.35 2.78
N LYS A 94 -24.31 11.87 1.55
CA LYS A 94 -25.03 11.21 0.45
C LYS A 94 -24.35 9.93 -0.02
N ALA A 95 -23.01 9.92 -0.05
CA ALA A 95 -22.27 8.70 -0.38
C ALA A 95 -22.67 7.57 0.57
N ILE A 96 -22.68 7.83 1.89
CA ILE A 96 -23.11 6.86 2.92
C ILE A 96 -24.56 6.40 2.71
N GLU A 97 -25.48 7.30 2.38
CA GLU A 97 -26.86 6.92 2.10
C GLU A 97 -26.96 5.94 0.93
N TRP A 98 -26.21 6.18 -0.15
CA TRP A 98 -26.22 5.33 -1.33
C TRP A 98 -25.44 4.03 -1.14
N TYR A 99 -24.25 4.08 -0.53
CA TYR A 99 -23.51 2.89 -0.11
C TYR A 99 -24.35 2.02 0.80
N THR A 100 -25.06 2.59 1.78
CA THR A 100 -25.95 1.82 2.67
C THR A 100 -27.03 1.09 1.89
N LYS A 101 -27.68 1.74 0.92
CA LYS A 101 -28.70 1.10 0.08
C LYS A 101 -28.09 -0.05 -0.75
N ALA A 102 -26.96 0.20 -1.41
CA ALA A 102 -26.27 -0.78 -2.23
C ALA A 102 -25.78 -1.99 -1.37
N ALA A 103 -25.21 -1.71 -0.21
CA ALA A 103 -24.70 -2.70 0.73
C ALA A 103 -25.81 -3.61 1.28
N LEU A 104 -26.97 -3.01 1.60
CA LEU A 104 -28.17 -3.74 2.01
C LEU A 104 -28.78 -4.58 0.87
N ALA A 105 -28.63 -4.13 -0.38
CA ALA A 105 -29.01 -4.88 -1.57
C ALA A 105 -28.01 -6.02 -1.92
N GLY A 106 -26.90 -6.11 -1.20
CA GLY A 106 -25.90 -7.18 -1.35
C GLY A 106 -24.72 -6.83 -2.27
N ASN A 107 -24.57 -5.56 -2.68
CA ASN A 107 -23.37 -5.15 -3.41
C ASN A 107 -22.15 -5.19 -2.47
N THR A 108 -21.20 -6.05 -2.81
CA THR A 108 -20.02 -6.36 -2.00
C THR A 108 -19.07 -5.17 -1.85
N ASP A 109 -18.88 -4.39 -2.92
CA ASP A 109 -17.96 -3.24 -2.90
C ASP A 109 -18.54 -2.10 -2.06
N ALA A 110 -19.85 -1.88 -2.12
CA ALA A 110 -20.55 -0.96 -1.23
C ALA A 110 -20.48 -1.40 0.24
N GLN A 111 -20.52 -2.70 0.53
CA GLN A 111 -20.31 -3.20 1.90
C GLN A 111 -18.89 -2.89 2.39
N PHE A 112 -17.88 -3.04 1.53
CA PHE A 112 -16.50 -2.72 1.87
C PHE A 112 -16.29 -1.20 2.07
N ASN A 113 -16.74 -0.35 1.14
CA ASN A 113 -16.58 1.10 1.26
C ASN A 113 -17.37 1.66 2.45
N LEU A 114 -18.58 1.14 2.71
CA LEU A 114 -19.31 1.55 3.90
C LEU A 114 -18.60 1.13 5.19
N ALA A 115 -17.89 0.00 5.19
CA ALA A 115 -17.07 -0.40 6.33
C ALA A 115 -15.92 0.59 6.54
N LEU A 116 -15.18 0.93 5.48
CA LEU A 116 -14.09 1.93 5.51
C LEU A 116 -14.56 3.27 6.06
N MET A 117 -15.72 3.78 5.60
CA MET A 117 -16.24 5.07 6.10
C MET A 117 -16.53 5.06 7.60
N TYR A 118 -17.01 3.93 8.15
CA TYR A 118 -17.18 3.79 9.60
C TYR A 118 -15.85 3.58 10.34
N ASP A 119 -14.86 2.97 9.70
CA ASP A 119 -13.53 2.68 10.26
C ASP A 119 -12.69 3.96 10.38
N GLU A 120 -12.73 4.82 9.36
CA GLU A 120 -11.94 6.05 9.28
C GLU A 120 -12.70 7.27 9.82
N GLY A 121 -14.02 7.16 10.00
CA GLY A 121 -14.88 8.26 10.44
C GLY A 121 -15.14 9.31 9.35
N ASP A 122 -15.13 8.88 8.09
CA ASP A 122 -15.33 9.73 6.93
C ASP A 122 -16.83 9.96 6.65
N GLY A 123 -17.30 11.19 6.87
CA GLY A 123 -18.71 11.57 6.70
C GLY A 123 -19.67 11.04 7.77
N VAL A 124 -19.26 10.09 8.60
CA VAL A 124 -19.94 9.58 9.80
C VAL A 124 -18.98 9.54 10.98
N PRO A 125 -19.45 9.61 12.24
CA PRO A 125 -18.59 9.32 13.38
C PRO A 125 -17.98 7.92 13.26
N GLU A 126 -16.68 7.82 13.55
CA GLU A 126 -15.95 6.55 13.68
C GLU A 126 -16.74 5.56 14.56
N ASP A 127 -16.91 4.34 14.05
CA ASP A 127 -17.69 3.27 14.66
C ASP A 127 -17.16 1.90 14.23
N ASN A 128 -16.05 1.48 14.84
CA ASN A 128 -15.33 0.24 14.50
C ASN A 128 -16.23 -1.00 14.66
N ALA A 129 -17.26 -0.95 15.52
CA ALA A 129 -18.22 -2.04 15.64
C ALA A 129 -19.08 -2.19 14.37
N LYS A 130 -19.52 -1.09 13.76
CA LYS A 130 -20.20 -1.12 12.45
C LYS A 130 -19.25 -1.43 11.31
N ALA A 131 -18.03 -0.91 11.35
CA ALA A 131 -17.00 -1.27 10.37
C ALA A 131 -16.81 -2.79 10.32
N ILE A 132 -16.67 -3.44 11.48
CA ILE A 132 -16.57 -4.91 11.59
C ILE A 132 -17.80 -5.62 11.03
N GLU A 133 -19.01 -5.11 11.29
CA GLU A 133 -20.23 -5.71 10.73
C GLU A 133 -20.19 -5.71 9.20
N TRP A 134 -19.84 -4.59 8.59
CA TRP A 134 -19.81 -4.42 7.15
C TRP A 134 -18.62 -5.12 6.49
N TYR A 135 -17.41 -5.01 7.05
CA TYR A 135 -16.26 -5.81 6.63
C TYR A 135 -16.57 -7.30 6.70
N THR A 136 -17.24 -7.78 7.75
CA THR A 136 -17.62 -9.19 7.85
C THR A 136 -18.53 -9.61 6.71
N LYS A 137 -19.52 -8.79 6.34
CA LYS A 137 -20.41 -9.08 5.19
C LYS A 137 -19.63 -9.12 3.88
N ALA A 138 -18.81 -8.10 3.61
CA ALA A 138 -17.99 -8.03 2.40
C ALA A 138 -16.98 -9.19 2.31
N ALA A 139 -16.31 -9.49 3.44
CA ALA A 139 -15.33 -10.58 3.53
C ALA A 139 -15.95 -11.96 3.30
N LEU A 140 -17.16 -12.19 3.83
CA LEU A 140 -17.93 -13.42 3.57
C LEU A 140 -18.42 -13.50 2.12
N ALA A 141 -18.67 -12.37 1.47
CA ALA A 141 -19.01 -12.28 0.05
C ALA A 141 -17.78 -12.41 -0.88
N GLY A 142 -16.58 -12.54 -0.31
CA GLY A 142 -15.35 -12.79 -1.06
C GLY A 142 -14.49 -11.55 -1.34
N ASN A 143 -14.82 -10.38 -0.78
CA ASN A 143 -13.96 -9.20 -0.91
C ASN A 143 -12.65 -9.43 -0.15
N THR A 144 -11.54 -9.42 -0.90
CA THR A 144 -10.20 -9.71 -0.40
C THR A 144 -9.68 -8.63 0.56
N ASP A 145 -9.99 -7.36 0.30
CA ASP A 145 -9.52 -6.25 1.14
C ASP A 145 -10.29 -6.19 2.45
N ALA A 146 -11.60 -6.47 2.42
CA ALA A 146 -12.41 -6.66 3.63
C ALA A 146 -11.91 -7.84 4.48
N GLN A 147 -11.46 -8.94 3.86
CA GLN A 147 -10.85 -10.06 4.58
C GLN A 147 -9.55 -9.61 5.27
N PHE A 148 -8.73 -8.81 4.60
CA PHE A 148 -7.49 -8.27 5.17
C PHE A 148 -7.75 -7.28 6.31
N ASN A 149 -8.63 -6.29 6.12
CA ASN A 149 -8.95 -5.30 7.16
C ASN A 149 -9.61 -5.96 8.37
N LEU A 150 -10.52 -6.91 8.15
CA LEU A 150 -11.12 -7.67 9.25
C LEU A 150 -10.07 -8.49 10.01
N ALA A 151 -9.04 -9.00 9.32
CA ALA A 151 -7.94 -9.69 9.98
C ALA A 151 -7.15 -8.73 10.89
N LEU A 152 -6.79 -7.55 10.38
CA LEU A 152 -6.10 -6.49 11.15
C LEU A 152 -6.88 -6.11 12.41
N MET A 153 -8.20 -5.89 12.30
CA MET A 153 -9.02 -5.51 13.46
C MET A 153 -9.01 -6.59 14.56
N TYR A 154 -9.03 -7.88 14.22
CA TYR A 154 -8.87 -8.95 15.20
C TYR A 154 -7.43 -9.11 15.73
N ASP A 155 -6.44 -8.77 14.90
CA ASP A 155 -5.02 -8.87 15.22
C ASP A 155 -4.61 -7.81 16.26
N GLU A 156 -5.08 -6.58 16.05
CA GLU A 156 -4.75 -5.40 16.86
C GLU A 156 -5.78 -5.12 17.96
N GLY A 157 -6.99 -5.69 17.84
CA GLY A 157 -8.07 -5.51 18.81
C GLY A 157 -8.81 -4.18 18.65
N GLU A 158 -8.95 -3.71 17.42
CA GLU A 158 -9.65 -2.48 17.09
C GLU A 158 -11.16 -2.74 16.98
N GLY A 159 -11.97 -2.12 17.83
CA GLY A 159 -13.43 -2.34 17.87
C GLY A 159 -13.88 -3.72 18.40
N VAL A 160 -12.97 -4.70 18.51
CA VAL A 160 -13.19 -6.05 19.07
C VAL A 160 -12.03 -6.46 19.99
N PRO A 161 -12.23 -7.38 20.95
CA PRO A 161 -11.11 -7.97 21.66
C PRO A 161 -10.14 -8.66 20.70
N VAL A 162 -8.83 -8.54 20.98
CA VAL A 162 -7.77 -9.26 20.26
C VAL A 162 -8.10 -10.75 20.18
N ASP A 163 -8.11 -11.28 18.96
CA ASP A 163 -8.31 -12.69 18.65
C ASP A 163 -7.39 -13.10 17.49
N LYS A 164 -6.13 -13.39 17.83
CA LYS A 164 -5.10 -13.77 16.86
C LYS A 164 -5.49 -15.00 16.04
N ALA A 165 -6.22 -15.96 16.62
CA ALA A 165 -6.66 -17.15 15.89
C ALA A 165 -7.68 -16.80 14.80
N LYS A 166 -8.56 -15.82 15.07
CA LYS A 166 -9.50 -15.31 14.07
C LYS A 166 -8.81 -14.41 13.04
N ALA A 167 -7.83 -13.60 13.46
CA ALA A 167 -6.99 -12.83 12.54
C ALA A 167 -6.32 -13.75 11.52
N VAL A 168 -5.68 -14.83 11.96
CA VAL A 168 -5.07 -15.85 11.09
C VAL A 168 -6.08 -16.41 10.09
N GLN A 169 -7.30 -16.73 10.52
CA GLN A 169 -8.32 -17.28 9.60
C GLN A 169 -8.64 -16.30 8.47
N TRP A 170 -8.75 -15.01 8.77
CA TRP A 170 -9.05 -13.99 7.79
C TRP A 170 -7.83 -13.62 6.93
N TYR A 171 -6.65 -13.48 7.53
CA TYR A 171 -5.39 -13.33 6.79
C TYR A 171 -5.16 -14.50 5.84
N THR A 172 -5.44 -15.74 6.25
CA THR A 172 -5.32 -16.92 5.38
C THR A 172 -6.21 -16.79 4.14
N LYS A 173 -7.48 -16.41 4.30
CA LYS A 173 -8.39 -16.20 3.16
C LYS A 173 -7.90 -15.08 2.24
N ALA A 174 -7.52 -13.93 2.80
CA ALA A 174 -7.00 -12.81 2.03
C ALA A 174 -5.71 -13.18 1.29
N ALA A 175 -4.80 -13.90 1.95
CA ALA A 175 -3.52 -14.33 1.41
C ALA A 175 -3.67 -15.36 0.27
N GLU A 176 -4.60 -16.30 0.41
CA GLU A 176 -4.99 -17.25 -0.63
C GLU A 176 -5.59 -16.55 -1.86
N ASN A 177 -6.29 -15.43 -1.65
CA ASN A 177 -6.82 -14.57 -2.71
C ASN A 177 -5.81 -13.54 -3.25
N GLY A 178 -4.54 -13.65 -2.87
CA GLY A 178 -3.45 -12.83 -3.43
C GLY A 178 -3.20 -11.50 -2.72
N ASN A 179 -3.84 -11.21 -1.58
CA ASN A 179 -3.55 -9.99 -0.82
C ASN A 179 -2.12 -10.07 -0.25
N VAL A 180 -1.27 -9.15 -0.72
CA VAL A 180 0.17 -9.14 -0.41
C VAL A 180 0.43 -8.80 1.07
N GLY A 181 -0.37 -7.89 1.65
CA GLY A 181 -0.29 -7.54 3.08
C GLY A 181 -0.65 -8.73 3.96
N ALA A 182 -1.72 -9.44 3.63
CA ALA A 182 -2.14 -10.65 4.32
C ALA A 182 -1.10 -11.77 4.23
N GLN A 183 -0.49 -11.98 3.07
CA GLN A 183 0.60 -12.96 2.90
C GLN A 183 1.78 -12.64 3.83
N TYR A 184 2.19 -11.37 3.91
CA TYR A 184 3.27 -10.95 4.80
C TYR A 184 2.90 -11.11 6.28
N ASN A 185 1.73 -10.64 6.70
CA ASN A 185 1.29 -10.72 8.10
C ASN A 185 1.05 -12.17 8.54
N LEU A 186 0.52 -13.02 7.65
CA LEU A 186 0.36 -14.44 7.94
C LEU A 186 1.70 -15.16 8.13
N ALA A 187 2.71 -14.81 7.33
CA ALA A 187 4.06 -15.31 7.53
C ALA A 187 4.62 -14.90 8.90
N LEU A 188 4.44 -13.65 9.33
CA LEU A 188 4.83 -13.19 10.67
C LEU A 188 4.11 -13.97 11.78
N MET A 189 2.80 -14.18 11.64
CA MET A 189 2.02 -14.95 12.62
C MET A 189 2.55 -16.39 12.78
N TYR A 190 2.91 -17.05 11.67
CA TYR A 190 3.57 -18.37 11.71
C TYR A 190 5.01 -18.33 12.24
N ASP A 191 5.69 -17.21 12.12
CA ASP A 191 7.07 -17.05 12.60
C ASP A 191 7.10 -16.86 14.12
N GLU A 192 6.21 -16.02 14.64
CA GLU A 192 6.11 -15.66 16.05
C GLU A 192 5.25 -16.67 16.85
N GLY A 193 4.43 -17.47 16.16
CA GLY A 193 3.51 -18.42 16.80
C GLY A 193 2.29 -17.74 17.41
N GLU A 194 1.86 -16.62 16.84
CA GLU A 194 0.72 -15.85 17.31
C GLU A 194 -0.57 -16.34 16.65
N GLY A 195 -1.51 -16.86 17.46
CA GLY A 195 -2.76 -17.42 16.95
C GLY A 195 -2.63 -18.75 16.18
N VAL A 196 -1.41 -19.15 15.82
CA VAL A 196 -1.05 -20.44 15.20
C VAL A 196 0.21 -21.03 15.83
N PRO A 197 0.40 -22.36 15.78
CA PRO A 197 1.71 -22.94 16.06
C PRO A 197 2.77 -22.46 15.07
N GLN A 198 3.99 -22.24 15.55
CA GLN A 198 5.11 -21.86 14.68
C GLN A 198 5.33 -22.91 13.57
N ASP A 199 5.50 -22.44 12.34
CA ASP A 199 5.75 -23.31 11.18
C ASP A 199 6.63 -22.59 10.15
N LYS A 200 7.94 -22.87 10.19
CA LYS A 200 8.94 -22.25 9.30
C LYS A 200 8.69 -22.57 7.81
N ALA A 201 8.08 -23.71 7.49
CA ALA A 201 7.75 -24.01 6.09
C ALA A 201 6.63 -23.08 5.59
N LYS A 202 5.64 -22.79 6.44
CA LYS A 202 4.59 -21.79 6.15
C LYS A 202 5.13 -20.38 6.10
N VAL A 203 6.07 -20.01 6.97
CA VAL A 203 6.76 -18.69 6.90
C VAL A 203 7.38 -18.50 5.51
N ILE A 204 8.18 -19.48 5.06
CA ILE A 204 8.86 -19.42 3.76
C ILE A 204 7.84 -19.39 2.61
N GLU A 205 6.80 -20.22 2.67
CA GLU A 205 5.74 -20.25 1.65
C GLU A 205 5.11 -18.86 1.47
N TRP A 206 4.69 -18.23 2.56
CA TRP A 206 3.97 -16.97 2.53
C TRP A 206 4.86 -15.76 2.27
N TYR A 207 6.07 -15.72 2.85
CA TYR A 207 7.06 -14.69 2.49
C TYR A 207 7.47 -14.80 1.02
N THR A 208 7.62 -16.00 0.46
CA THR A 208 7.94 -16.15 -0.97
C THR A 208 6.85 -15.54 -1.84
N LYS A 209 5.57 -15.85 -1.59
CA LYS A 209 4.44 -15.27 -2.35
C LYS A 209 4.42 -13.74 -2.23
N ALA A 210 4.56 -13.19 -1.01
CA ALA A 210 4.58 -11.74 -0.80
C ALA A 210 5.79 -11.07 -1.48
N ALA A 211 6.96 -11.71 -1.41
CA ALA A 211 8.21 -11.20 -1.98
C ALA A 211 8.18 -11.19 -3.52
N GLU A 212 7.63 -12.24 -4.13
CA GLU A 212 7.38 -12.33 -5.57
C GLU A 212 6.37 -11.27 -6.05
N ALA A 213 5.38 -10.93 -5.21
CA ALA A 213 4.44 -9.84 -5.46
C ALA A 213 5.00 -8.44 -5.17
N GLY A 214 6.29 -8.31 -4.83
CA GLY A 214 6.97 -7.02 -4.67
C GLY A 214 6.98 -6.47 -3.24
N ASN A 215 6.56 -7.23 -2.22
CA ASN A 215 6.62 -6.76 -0.84
C ASN A 215 8.08 -6.66 -0.35
N GLY A 216 8.58 -5.44 -0.17
CA GLY A 216 9.97 -5.19 0.22
C GLY A 216 10.36 -5.72 1.61
N LYS A 217 9.42 -5.81 2.56
CA LYS A 217 9.67 -6.41 3.89
C LYS A 217 9.81 -7.93 3.77
N ALA A 218 8.93 -8.57 3.00
CA ALA A 218 9.01 -10.01 2.73
C ALA A 218 10.28 -10.38 1.95
N GLN A 219 10.68 -9.57 0.95
CA GLN A 219 11.93 -9.77 0.21
C GLN A 219 13.14 -9.75 1.15
N PHE A 220 13.22 -8.75 2.05
CA PHE A 220 14.30 -8.67 3.02
C PHE A 220 14.29 -9.85 4.01
N ASN A 221 13.14 -10.22 4.57
CA ASN A 221 13.03 -11.33 5.51
C ASN A 221 13.38 -12.67 4.84
N LEU A 222 12.93 -12.89 3.60
CA LEU A 222 13.26 -14.09 2.84
C LEU A 222 14.76 -14.15 2.52
N ALA A 223 15.38 -13.01 2.21
CA ALA A 223 16.82 -12.92 2.03
C ALA A 223 17.58 -13.35 3.28
N LEU A 224 17.22 -12.82 4.46
CA LEU A 224 17.78 -13.22 5.75
C LEU A 224 17.64 -14.72 6.01
N MET A 225 16.46 -15.30 5.75
CA MET A 225 16.25 -16.73 5.96
C MET A 225 17.17 -17.60 5.08
N TYR A 226 17.38 -17.23 3.82
CA TYR A 226 18.36 -17.92 2.96
C TYR A 226 19.81 -17.66 3.37
N ASP A 227 20.11 -16.46 3.87
CA ASP A 227 21.43 -16.02 4.29
C ASP A 227 21.92 -16.79 5.53
N GLU A 228 21.02 -16.96 6.50
CA GLU A 228 21.29 -17.64 7.77
C GLU A 228 20.96 -19.14 7.73
N GLY A 229 20.21 -19.59 6.72
CA GLY A 229 19.71 -20.97 6.64
C GLY A 229 18.61 -21.26 7.67
N GLU A 230 17.78 -20.26 7.97
CA GLU A 230 16.68 -20.40 8.93
C GLU A 230 15.44 -20.95 8.23
N GLY A 231 15.00 -22.15 8.61
CA GLY A 231 13.82 -22.80 8.01
C GLY A 231 14.03 -23.34 6.59
N VAL A 232 15.09 -22.90 5.89
CA VAL A 232 15.54 -23.38 4.58
C VAL A 232 17.03 -23.71 4.60
N PRO A 233 17.53 -24.59 3.71
CA PRO A 233 18.97 -24.73 3.52
C PRO A 233 19.59 -23.38 3.16
N GLN A 234 20.71 -23.06 3.82
CA GLN A 234 21.46 -21.84 3.55
C GLN A 234 21.83 -21.76 2.06
N ASP A 235 21.51 -20.62 1.43
CA ASP A 235 21.73 -20.35 0.02
C ASP A 235 22.06 -18.86 -0.16
N LYS A 236 23.34 -18.52 -0.01
CA LYS A 236 23.83 -17.15 -0.11
C LYS A 236 23.53 -16.51 -1.47
N ALA A 237 23.49 -17.30 -2.55
CA ALA A 237 23.17 -16.78 -3.88
C ALA A 237 21.71 -16.31 -3.95
N LYS A 238 20.77 -17.11 -3.44
CA LYS A 238 19.37 -16.70 -3.31
C LYS A 238 19.18 -15.54 -2.34
N ALA A 239 19.93 -15.51 -1.24
CA ALA A 239 19.91 -14.37 -0.32
C ALA A 239 20.27 -13.07 -1.06
N ILE A 240 21.31 -13.10 -1.89
CA ILE A 240 21.73 -11.95 -2.71
C ILE A 240 20.65 -11.55 -3.71
N GLU A 241 20.00 -12.50 -4.38
CA GLU A 241 18.89 -12.19 -5.29
C GLU A 241 17.76 -11.41 -4.58
N TRP A 242 17.36 -11.86 -3.38
CA TRP A 242 16.30 -11.22 -2.61
C TRP A 242 16.75 -9.92 -1.94
N TYR A 243 17.96 -9.85 -1.39
CA TYR A 243 18.54 -8.61 -0.89
C TYR A 243 18.65 -7.56 -1.98
N THR A 244 19.05 -7.94 -3.19
CA THR A 244 19.15 -7.01 -4.33
C THR A 244 17.78 -6.40 -4.64
N LYS A 245 16.72 -7.21 -4.74
CA LYS A 245 15.35 -6.69 -4.97
C LYS A 245 14.91 -5.73 -3.87
N ALA A 246 15.10 -6.11 -2.60
CA ALA A 246 14.76 -5.24 -1.47
C ALA A 246 15.60 -3.96 -1.45
N ALA A 247 16.89 -4.04 -1.77
CA ALA A 247 17.83 -2.93 -1.80
C ALA A 247 17.51 -1.93 -2.91
N GLU A 248 17.13 -2.42 -4.10
CA GLU A 248 16.66 -1.61 -5.23
C GLU A 248 15.33 -0.91 -4.92
N ALA A 249 14.47 -1.53 -4.11
CA ALA A 249 13.25 -0.92 -3.58
C ALA A 249 13.50 0.07 -2.42
N GLY A 250 14.77 0.34 -2.06
CA GLY A 250 15.13 1.33 -1.05
C GLY A 250 15.22 0.80 0.38
N ASN A 251 15.19 -0.52 0.60
CA ASN A 251 15.38 -1.07 1.95
C ASN A 251 16.84 -0.91 2.40
N GLY A 252 17.11 0.04 3.30
CA GLY A 252 18.44 0.33 3.80
C GLY A 252 19.14 -0.87 4.47
N LYS A 253 18.41 -1.73 5.19
CA LYS A 253 19.00 -2.93 5.80
C LYS A 253 19.43 -3.95 4.75
N ALA A 254 18.64 -4.12 3.69
CA ALA A 254 19.01 -4.96 2.56
C ALA A 254 20.22 -4.39 1.80
N GLN A 255 20.28 -3.07 1.60
CA GLN A 255 21.44 -2.39 0.99
C GLN A 255 22.70 -2.64 1.83
N PHE A 256 22.61 -2.52 3.16
CA PHE A 256 23.74 -2.79 4.05
C PHE A 256 24.20 -4.25 3.98
N ASN A 257 23.27 -5.22 4.09
CA ASN A 257 23.62 -6.64 4.03
C ASN A 257 24.25 -7.01 2.68
N LEU A 258 23.69 -6.49 1.58
CA LEU A 258 24.25 -6.71 0.25
C LEU A 258 25.66 -6.10 0.11
N ALA A 259 25.90 -4.93 0.71
CA ALA A 259 27.22 -4.32 0.75
C ALA A 259 28.23 -5.20 1.47
N VAL A 260 27.87 -5.73 2.65
CA VAL A 260 28.70 -6.68 3.42
C VAL A 260 29.01 -7.93 2.60
N MET A 261 28.02 -8.51 1.91
CA MET A 261 28.23 -9.71 1.09
C MET A 261 29.23 -9.47 -0.05
N TYR A 262 29.18 -8.32 -0.70
CA TYR A 262 30.19 -7.93 -1.71
C TYR A 262 31.55 -7.58 -1.11
N ASP A 263 31.56 -7.01 0.09
CA ASP A 263 32.77 -6.64 0.82
C ASP A 263 33.55 -7.88 1.24
N ASP A 264 32.87 -8.89 1.80
CA ASP A 264 33.50 -10.10 2.32
C ASP A 264 33.57 -11.25 1.29
N GLY A 265 32.94 -11.08 0.12
CA GLY A 265 32.84 -12.13 -0.89
C GLY A 265 31.98 -13.32 -0.45
N GLU A 266 30.94 -13.06 0.35
CA GLU A 266 30.02 -14.09 0.84
C GLU A 266 28.95 -14.41 -0.20
N GLY A 267 29.02 -15.60 -0.82
CA GLY A 267 28.03 -16.02 -1.82
C GLY A 267 28.18 -15.39 -3.20
N VAL A 268 28.99 -14.33 -3.31
CA VAL A 268 29.42 -13.68 -4.56
C VAL A 268 30.94 -13.46 -4.54
N PRO A 269 31.59 -13.32 -5.70
CA PRO A 269 32.96 -12.83 -5.73
C PRO A 269 33.08 -11.48 -5.00
N GLU A 270 34.14 -11.31 -4.22
CA GLU A 270 34.47 -10.03 -3.59
C GLU A 270 34.50 -8.91 -4.64
N ASP A 271 33.74 -7.84 -4.39
CA ASP A 271 33.68 -6.65 -5.23
C ASP A 271 33.52 -5.42 -4.33
N LYS A 272 34.67 -4.86 -3.92
CA LYS A 272 34.71 -3.67 -3.08
C LYS A 272 34.01 -2.46 -3.72
N ALA A 273 33.95 -2.36 -5.05
CA ALA A 273 33.27 -1.25 -5.71
C ALA A 273 31.75 -1.37 -5.59
N GLN A 274 31.20 -2.59 -5.70
CA GLN A 274 29.79 -2.85 -5.38
C GLN A 274 29.49 -2.65 -3.90
N ALA A 275 30.41 -3.06 -3.01
CA ALA A 275 30.26 -2.79 -1.59
C ALA A 275 30.18 -1.29 -1.30
N VAL A 276 31.08 -0.45 -1.85
CA VAL A 276 31.01 1.02 -1.73
C VAL A 276 29.67 1.55 -2.24
N LYS A 277 29.19 1.08 -3.40
CA LYS A 277 27.90 1.51 -3.97
C LYS A 277 26.75 1.24 -2.99
N TRP A 278 26.65 0.02 -2.47
CA TRP A 278 25.55 -0.37 -1.59
C TRP A 278 25.67 0.21 -0.18
N TYR A 279 26.88 0.31 0.38
CA TYR A 279 27.12 1.04 1.63
C TYR A 279 26.74 2.51 1.49
N THR A 280 27.01 3.15 0.33
CA THR A 280 26.60 4.54 0.09
C THR A 280 25.08 4.68 0.16
N ALA A 281 24.32 3.82 -0.54
CA ALA A 281 22.86 3.85 -0.49
C ALA A 281 22.30 3.64 0.94
N ALA A 282 22.86 2.67 1.68
CA ALA A 282 22.49 2.41 3.07
C ALA A 282 22.86 3.58 4.00
N ALA A 283 24.01 4.22 3.77
CA ALA A 283 24.52 5.33 4.57
C ALA A 283 23.68 6.60 4.37
N GLU A 284 23.22 6.85 3.14
CA GLU A 284 22.29 7.93 2.80
C GLU A 284 20.95 7.74 3.51
N SER A 285 20.50 6.49 3.71
CA SER A 285 19.32 6.13 4.50
C SER A 285 19.52 6.26 6.02
N GLY A 286 20.67 6.78 6.46
CA GLY A 286 20.93 7.06 7.88
C GLY A 286 21.52 5.90 8.69
N LEU A 287 21.83 4.76 8.07
CA LEU A 287 22.36 3.61 8.80
C LEU A 287 23.79 3.85 9.30
N PHE A 288 23.94 3.88 10.62
CA PHE A 288 25.24 4.04 11.30
C PHE A 288 26.31 3.09 10.76
N SER A 289 26.02 1.79 10.70
CA SER A 289 27.01 0.78 10.29
C SER A 289 27.49 1.01 8.86
N ALA A 290 26.61 1.44 7.96
CA ALA A 290 26.96 1.76 6.59
C ALA A 290 27.84 3.02 6.51
N GLN A 291 27.49 4.09 7.24
CA GLN A 291 28.28 5.32 7.32
C GLN A 291 29.68 5.05 7.90
N TYR A 292 29.76 4.25 8.95
CA TYR A 292 31.02 3.85 9.56
C TYR A 292 31.91 3.02 8.62
N ASN A 293 31.34 2.00 7.97
CA ASN A 293 32.09 1.16 7.02
C ASN A 293 32.56 1.98 5.81
N LEU A 294 31.70 2.85 5.26
CA LEU A 294 32.05 3.71 4.14
C LEU A 294 33.17 4.71 4.47
N ALA A 295 33.20 5.22 5.71
CA ALA A 295 34.31 6.04 6.19
C ALA A 295 35.64 5.28 6.17
N ILE A 296 35.64 4.00 6.60
CA ILE A 296 36.83 3.14 6.56
C ILE A 296 37.25 2.85 5.13
N MET A 297 36.31 2.52 4.24
CA MET A 297 36.62 2.24 2.84
C MET A 297 37.26 3.43 2.13
N HIS A 298 36.74 4.66 2.34
CA HIS A 298 37.36 5.88 1.81
C HIS A 298 38.72 6.20 2.44
N LYS A 299 38.91 5.91 3.73
CA LYS A 299 40.21 6.08 4.42
C LYS A 299 41.29 5.19 3.81
N ASN A 300 40.92 3.96 3.46
CA ASN A 300 41.84 2.94 2.97
C ASN A 300 41.96 2.91 1.43
N GLY A 301 40.99 3.47 0.71
CA GLY A 301 40.89 3.34 -0.75
C GLY A 301 40.42 1.94 -1.19
N GLU A 302 39.52 1.33 -0.42
CA GLU A 302 38.96 0.00 -0.72
C GLU A 302 37.72 0.18 -1.60
N GLY A 303 37.79 -0.30 -2.86
CA GLY A 303 36.68 -0.15 -3.82
C GLY A 303 36.44 1.29 -4.30
N THR A 304 37.28 2.23 -3.87
CA THR A 304 37.22 3.66 -4.20
C THR A 304 38.61 4.27 -4.10
N ASP A 305 38.82 5.48 -4.64
CA ASP A 305 40.07 6.20 -4.40
C ASP A 305 40.15 6.62 -2.92
N LYS A 306 41.36 6.58 -2.36
CA LYS A 306 41.61 7.07 -1.01
C LYS A 306 41.24 8.55 -0.91
N ASP A 307 40.29 8.86 -0.05
CA ASP A 307 39.73 10.21 0.14
C ASP A 307 39.47 10.48 1.62
N LEU A 308 40.41 11.20 2.26
CA LEU A 308 40.31 11.52 3.68
C LEU A 308 39.17 12.50 3.99
N ALA A 309 38.78 13.36 3.04
CA ALA A 309 37.68 14.30 3.25
C ALA A 309 36.35 13.54 3.27
N LYS A 310 36.12 12.65 2.30
CA LYS A 310 34.93 11.77 2.32
C LYS A 310 34.91 10.82 3.50
N ALA A 311 36.06 10.26 3.87
CA ALA A 311 36.17 9.44 5.07
C ALA A 311 35.75 10.21 6.32
N TYR A 312 36.22 11.46 6.47
CA TYR A 312 35.87 12.32 7.60
C TYR A 312 34.39 12.72 7.59
N TYR A 313 33.84 13.06 6.42
CA TYR A 313 32.40 13.34 6.24
C TYR A 313 31.53 12.18 6.74
N TRP A 314 31.81 10.96 6.27
CA TRP A 314 31.02 9.79 6.66
C TRP A 314 31.23 9.41 8.13
N ALA A 315 32.43 9.62 8.70
CA ALA A 315 32.66 9.47 10.13
C ALA A 315 31.82 10.48 10.95
N CYS A 316 31.70 11.74 10.49
CA CYS A 316 30.84 12.73 11.13
C CYS A 316 29.36 12.32 11.08
N ARG A 317 28.88 11.85 9.92
CA ARG A 317 27.54 11.29 9.75
C ARG A 317 27.27 10.14 10.72
N ALA A 318 28.22 9.21 10.87
CA ALA A 318 28.11 8.09 11.81
C ALA A 318 28.06 8.56 13.27
N VAL A 319 28.86 9.55 13.66
CA VAL A 319 28.78 10.17 15.00
C VAL A 319 27.38 10.74 15.25
N LEU A 320 26.82 11.50 14.29
CA LEU A 320 25.48 12.07 14.41
C LEU A 320 24.41 10.99 14.54
N ALA A 321 24.48 9.93 13.73
CA ALA A 321 23.54 8.81 13.75
C ALA A 321 23.59 7.93 15.01
N SER A 322 24.68 8.01 15.80
CA SER A 322 24.88 7.20 17.01
C SER A 322 24.66 7.98 18.32
N ARG A 323 24.16 9.22 18.26
CA ARG A 323 23.98 10.06 19.46
C ARG A 323 23.05 9.45 20.53
N ASP A 324 22.18 8.51 20.16
CA ASP A 324 21.31 7.78 21.09
C ASP A 324 21.86 6.41 21.55
N ASP A 325 23.02 5.96 21.02
CA ASP A 325 23.65 4.66 21.32
C ASP A 325 25.14 4.84 21.70
N GLY A 326 25.39 4.89 23.02
CA GLY A 326 26.68 5.29 23.58
C GLY A 326 27.89 4.42 23.22
N GLU A 327 27.71 3.14 22.91
CA GLU A 327 28.83 2.26 22.53
C GLU A 327 29.24 2.47 21.06
N LYS A 328 28.26 2.66 20.16
CA LYS A 328 28.49 2.97 18.75
C LYS A 328 29.15 4.34 18.58
N ASN A 329 28.78 5.30 19.42
CA ASN A 329 29.32 6.66 19.41
C ASN A 329 30.85 6.68 19.63
N GLY A 330 31.40 5.83 20.51
CA GLY A 330 32.83 5.80 20.81
C GLY A 330 33.74 5.47 19.63
N LYS A 331 33.38 4.46 18.82
CA LYS A 331 34.17 4.03 17.65
C LYS A 331 34.16 5.06 16.53
N ALA A 332 33.00 5.67 16.27
CA ALA A 332 32.87 6.68 15.24
C ALA A 332 33.61 7.98 15.63
N GLU A 333 33.54 8.39 16.89
CA GLU A 333 34.30 9.54 17.39
C GLU A 333 35.81 9.31 17.35
N GLU A 334 36.28 8.10 17.67
CA GLU A 334 37.69 7.76 17.55
C GLU A 334 38.16 7.82 16.09
N LEU A 335 37.40 7.22 15.17
CA LEU A 335 37.70 7.28 13.73
C LEU A 335 37.72 8.71 13.21
N LYS A 336 36.73 9.52 13.57
CA LYS A 336 36.65 10.94 13.22
C LYS A 336 37.87 11.70 13.74
N LYS A 337 38.22 11.52 15.01
CA LYS A 337 39.39 12.17 15.63
C LYS A 337 40.70 11.76 14.96
N ASP A 338 40.83 10.50 14.58
CA ASP A 338 42.01 10.01 13.88
C ASP A 338 42.13 10.62 12.47
N LEU A 339 41.03 10.67 11.72
CA LEU A 339 40.99 11.29 10.39
C LEU A 339 41.28 12.80 10.45
N ALA A 340 40.83 13.50 11.49
CA ALA A 340 41.11 14.92 11.69
C ALA A 340 42.61 15.26 11.82
N LYS A 341 43.46 14.31 12.25
CA LYS A 341 44.90 14.54 12.41
C LYS A 341 45.60 14.72 11.07
N ASP A 342 45.08 14.05 10.04
CA ASP A 342 45.68 13.99 8.70
C ASP A 342 44.92 14.87 7.68
N LEU A 343 43.81 15.48 8.09
CA LEU A 343 42.99 16.37 7.27
C LEU A 343 43.26 17.84 7.63
N ASP A 344 43.23 18.71 6.62
CA ASP A 344 43.28 20.16 6.84
C ASP A 344 42.06 20.63 7.67
N ALA A 345 42.27 21.54 8.61
CA ALA A 345 41.25 21.96 9.56
C ALA A 345 40.07 22.71 8.91
N GLU A 346 40.31 23.48 7.84
CA GLU A 346 39.25 24.17 7.09
C GLU A 346 38.38 23.13 6.38
N LYS A 347 39.01 22.17 5.70
CA LYS A 347 38.30 21.05 5.06
C LYS A 347 37.53 20.19 6.06
N ALA A 348 38.11 19.90 7.23
CA ALA A 348 37.43 19.16 8.27
C ALA A 348 36.16 19.89 8.73
N SER A 349 36.25 21.21 8.96
CA SER A 349 35.10 22.05 9.31
C SER A 349 34.02 22.04 8.23
N GLU A 350 34.40 22.15 6.95
CA GLU A 350 33.46 22.09 5.82
C GLU A 350 32.71 20.76 5.77
N GLN A 351 33.42 19.64 5.91
CA GLN A 351 32.79 18.31 5.88
C GLN A 351 31.88 18.08 7.10
N GLU A 352 32.24 18.63 8.25
CA GLU A 352 31.44 18.51 9.47
C GLU A 352 30.13 19.30 9.38
N GLU A 353 30.18 20.52 8.82
CA GLU A 353 29.00 21.33 8.52
C GLU A 353 28.10 20.65 7.48
N GLN A 354 28.68 20.14 6.39
CA GLN A 354 27.94 19.40 5.37
C GLN A 354 27.29 18.13 5.93
N ALA A 355 28.01 17.37 6.76
CA ALA A 355 27.48 16.16 7.40
C ALA A 355 26.30 16.46 8.31
N ALA A 356 26.35 17.56 9.07
CA ALA A 356 25.24 18.01 9.92
C ALA A 356 24.03 18.41 9.07
N ALA A 357 24.23 19.23 8.03
CA ALA A 357 23.16 19.67 7.15
C ALA A 357 22.44 18.50 6.45
N ASP A 358 23.20 17.51 5.97
CA ASP A 358 22.61 16.33 5.32
C ASP A 358 21.95 15.37 6.31
N HIS A 359 22.40 15.33 7.57
CA HIS A 359 21.76 14.56 8.63
C HIS A 359 20.41 15.17 9.01
N ASP A 360 20.36 16.49 9.24
CA ASP A 360 19.12 17.20 9.58
C ASP A 360 18.09 17.04 8.46
N LYS A 361 18.51 17.21 7.20
CA LYS A 361 17.65 16.99 6.02
C LYS A 361 17.13 15.55 5.91
N ALA A 362 17.87 14.57 6.41
CA ALA A 362 17.43 13.17 6.40
C ALA A 362 16.40 12.87 7.51
N GLN A 363 16.34 13.67 8.58
CA GLN A 363 15.34 13.53 9.65
C GLN A 363 14.00 14.22 9.31
N GLU A 364 13.99 15.15 8.35
CA GLU A 364 12.77 15.84 7.90
C GLU A 364 11.94 15.06 6.87
N LYS A 365 12.47 13.95 6.35
CA LYS A 365 11.81 13.07 5.37
C LYS A 365 11.29 11.82 6.05
#